data_AF-A0A822E964-F1
#
_entry.id   AF-A0A822E964-F1
#
_cell.length_a   1.000
_cell.length_b   1.000
_cell.length_c   1.000
_cell.angle_alpha   90.00
_cell.angle_beta   90.00
_cell.angle_gamma   90.00
#
_symmetry.space_group_name_H-M   'P 1'
#
loop_
_entity.id
_entity.type
_entity.pdbx_description
1 polymer ?
#
loop_
_entity_poly.entity_id
_entity_poly.type
_entity_poly.pdbx_seq_one_letter_code
_entity_poly.pdbx_strand_id
1 'polypeptide(L)'
;MMDDCIDCINEYYTEKIFFIISGVLGEQLVPKIHNLKQIQYIYIYCLDKDKHEQWISNYAKIQGVFTDRNTLCSTLKQDVIERTKNTNIVENSLRNLNENRTSLLWFEILLEVLIRMEYDKKDKADMIEQCRLYYSDNESVLKDIDEFDQNYTPENAISWYTRNSFVFRLLNKAFRT
;
A
#
# COMPACT_ATOMS: atom_id res chain seq x y z
N MET A 1 11.56 -11.43 -12.07
CA MET A 1 10.98 -10.07 -12.27
C MET A 1 9.46 -10.10 -12.47
N MET A 2 8.93 -10.84 -13.45
CA MET A 2 7.48 -10.96 -13.62
C MET A 2 6.86 -11.95 -12.61
N ASP A 3 7.56 -13.06 -12.37
CA ASP A 3 7.15 -14.06 -11.38
C ASP A 3 7.25 -13.49 -9.95
N ASP A 4 8.32 -12.75 -9.64
CA ASP A 4 8.48 -12.04 -8.35
C ASP A 4 7.34 -11.05 -8.07
N CYS A 5 6.76 -10.43 -9.12
CA CYS A 5 5.62 -9.52 -8.98
C CYS A 5 4.34 -10.28 -8.64
N ILE A 6 4.14 -11.46 -9.23
CA ILE A 6 2.99 -12.33 -8.93
C ILE A 6 3.13 -12.92 -7.52
N ASP A 7 4.33 -13.34 -7.14
CA ASP A 7 4.63 -13.82 -5.78
C ASP A 7 4.34 -12.71 -4.76
N CYS A 8 4.78 -11.48 -5.02
CA CYS A 8 4.47 -10.32 -4.19
C CYS A 8 2.95 -10.08 -4.10
N ILE A 9 2.19 -10.20 -5.19
CA ILE A 9 0.70 -10.09 -5.14
C ILE A 9 0.09 -11.18 -4.25
N ASN A 10 0.66 -12.39 -4.27
CA ASN A 10 0.16 -13.53 -3.51
C ASN A 10 0.47 -13.44 -2.01
N GLU A 11 1.48 -12.66 -1.60
CA GLU A 11 1.75 -12.39 -0.18
C GLU A 11 0.60 -11.63 0.53
N TYR A 12 -0.22 -10.87 -0.22
CA TYR A 12 -1.31 -10.03 0.32
C TYR A 12 -2.70 -10.63 0.07
N TYR A 13 -3.00 -11.79 0.65
CA TYR A 13 -4.25 -12.53 0.39
C TYR A 13 -5.54 -11.90 0.95
N THR A 14 -5.46 -11.03 1.96
CA THR A 14 -6.61 -10.32 2.54
C THR A 14 -6.87 -8.95 1.94
N GLU A 15 -5.89 -8.39 1.20
CA GLU A 15 -5.95 -7.00 0.76
C GLU A 15 -6.47 -6.86 -0.66
N LYS A 16 -7.02 -5.67 -0.96
CA LYS A 16 -7.45 -5.27 -2.30
C LYS A 16 -6.37 -4.39 -2.93
N ILE A 17 -5.87 -4.82 -4.08
CA ILE A 17 -4.76 -4.20 -4.79
C ILE A 17 -5.31 -3.38 -5.96
N PHE A 18 -4.92 -2.12 -6.00
CA PHE A 18 -5.08 -1.21 -7.13
C PHE A 18 -3.76 -1.20 -7.90
N PHE A 19 -3.72 -1.86 -9.04
CA PHE A 19 -2.48 -2.20 -9.72
C PHE A 19 -2.20 -1.24 -10.88
N ILE A 20 -1.04 -0.57 -10.86
CA ILE A 20 -0.61 0.35 -11.94
C ILE A 20 0.49 -0.33 -12.73
N ILE A 21 0.34 -0.38 -14.06
CA ILE A 21 1.31 -1.04 -14.94
C ILE A 21 1.52 -0.25 -16.23
N SER A 22 2.72 -0.34 -16.82
CA SER A 22 2.99 0.23 -18.13
C SER A 22 2.31 -0.57 -19.24
N GLY A 23 1.96 0.09 -20.37
CA GLY A 23 1.29 -0.58 -21.50
C GLY A 23 1.98 -1.85 -22.00
N VAL A 24 3.32 -1.79 -22.21
CA VAL A 24 4.12 -2.92 -22.71
C VAL A 24 4.12 -4.11 -21.74
N LEU A 25 4.24 -3.86 -20.43
CA LEU A 25 4.22 -4.92 -19.44
C LEU A 25 2.81 -5.44 -19.18
N GLY A 26 1.79 -4.58 -19.34
CA GLY A 26 0.39 -4.90 -19.14
C GLY A 26 -0.08 -6.05 -20.02
N GLU A 27 0.29 -6.04 -21.30
CA GLU A 27 -0.09 -7.08 -22.26
C GLU A 27 0.39 -8.49 -21.84
N GLN A 28 1.53 -8.56 -21.16
CA GLN A 28 2.10 -9.84 -20.70
C GLN A 28 1.61 -10.25 -19.30
N LEU A 29 1.42 -9.29 -18.40
CA LEU A 29 1.13 -9.57 -16.99
C LEU A 29 -0.36 -9.62 -16.68
N VAL A 30 -1.19 -8.77 -17.30
CA VAL A 30 -2.64 -8.72 -17.06
C VAL A 30 -3.32 -10.07 -17.29
N PRO A 31 -3.03 -10.85 -18.35
CA PRO A 31 -3.59 -12.19 -18.54
C PRO A 31 -3.30 -13.16 -17.37
N LYS A 32 -2.22 -12.95 -16.62
CA LYS A 32 -1.84 -13.78 -15.47
C LYS A 32 -2.54 -13.35 -14.18
N ILE A 33 -2.77 -12.04 -14.00
CA ILE A 33 -3.22 -11.49 -12.71
C ILE A 33 -4.69 -11.08 -12.67
N HIS A 34 -5.38 -10.91 -13.82
CA HIS A 34 -6.73 -10.35 -13.83
C HIS A 34 -7.75 -11.16 -13.03
N ASN A 35 -7.58 -12.49 -12.95
CA ASN A 35 -8.47 -13.38 -12.21
C ASN A 35 -8.19 -13.43 -10.70
N LEU A 36 -7.06 -12.90 -10.24
CA LEU A 36 -6.69 -12.92 -8.82
C LEU A 36 -7.68 -12.10 -7.99
N LYS A 37 -8.17 -12.67 -6.89
CA LYS A 37 -9.17 -12.04 -6.02
C LYS A 37 -8.63 -10.78 -5.32
N GLN A 38 -7.32 -10.73 -5.12
CA GLN A 38 -6.58 -9.62 -4.55
C GLN A 38 -6.64 -8.39 -5.47
N ILE A 39 -6.61 -8.59 -6.79
CA ILE A 39 -6.66 -7.49 -7.75
C ILE A 39 -8.08 -6.93 -7.82
N GLN A 40 -8.22 -5.66 -7.41
CA GLN A 40 -9.46 -4.90 -7.43
C GLN A 40 -9.61 -4.15 -8.76
N TYR A 41 -8.61 -3.36 -9.13
CA TYR A 41 -8.57 -2.60 -10.38
C TYR A 41 -7.16 -2.57 -10.96
N ILE A 42 -7.08 -2.43 -12.29
CA ILE A 42 -5.84 -2.32 -13.05
C ILE A 42 -5.86 -1.02 -13.84
N TYR A 43 -4.79 -0.24 -13.75
CA TYR A 43 -4.60 1.03 -14.44
C TYR A 43 -3.38 0.92 -15.36
N ILE A 44 -3.58 1.18 -16.65
CA ILE A 44 -2.51 1.10 -17.63
C ILE A 44 -1.98 2.51 -17.89
N TYR A 45 -0.72 2.76 -17.56
CA TYR A 45 -0.05 4.02 -17.88
C TYR A 45 0.79 3.87 -19.15
N CYS A 46 0.39 4.53 -20.23
CA CYS A 46 1.04 4.41 -21.53
C CYS A 46 0.87 5.69 -22.34
N LEU A 47 1.93 6.13 -23.02
CA LEU A 47 1.89 7.29 -23.92
C LEU A 47 1.21 6.96 -25.26
N ASP A 48 1.18 5.69 -25.66
CA ASP A 48 0.65 5.21 -26.93
C ASP A 48 -0.65 4.41 -26.69
N LYS A 49 -1.76 5.15 -26.63
CA LYS A 49 -3.08 4.62 -26.27
C LYS A 49 -3.62 3.69 -27.36
N ASP A 50 -3.48 4.10 -28.62
CA ASP A 50 -4.13 3.49 -29.78
C ASP A 50 -3.62 2.07 -30.06
N LYS A 51 -2.36 1.78 -29.69
CA LYS A 51 -1.75 0.46 -29.87
C LYS A 51 -2.31 -0.62 -28.95
N HIS A 52 -2.95 -0.23 -27.84
CA HIS A 52 -3.28 -1.16 -26.75
C HIS A 52 -4.76 -1.22 -26.38
N GLU A 53 -5.65 -0.44 -27.02
CA GLU A 53 -7.09 -0.47 -26.71
C GLU A 53 -7.73 -1.85 -27.00
N GLN A 54 -7.24 -2.59 -28.00
CA GLN A 54 -7.88 -3.84 -28.46
C GLN A 54 -7.88 -4.98 -27.43
N TRP A 55 -6.83 -5.12 -26.63
CA TRP A 55 -6.75 -6.21 -25.64
C TRP A 55 -7.42 -5.85 -24.32
N ILE A 56 -7.59 -4.56 -24.05
CA ILE A 56 -8.07 -4.04 -22.76
C ILE A 56 -9.55 -4.34 -22.55
N SER A 57 -10.35 -4.26 -23.61
CA SER A 57 -11.79 -4.56 -23.55
C SER A 57 -12.10 -5.99 -23.11
N ASN A 58 -11.12 -6.90 -23.12
CA ASN A 58 -11.29 -8.29 -22.69
C ASN A 58 -11.26 -8.47 -21.16
N TYR A 59 -10.86 -7.45 -20.40
CA TYR A 59 -10.60 -7.57 -18.96
C TYR A 59 -11.43 -6.57 -18.14
N ALA A 60 -12.45 -7.08 -17.45
CA ALA A 60 -13.41 -6.26 -16.68
C ALA A 60 -12.79 -5.47 -15.51
N LYS A 61 -11.59 -5.84 -15.03
CA LYS A 61 -10.91 -5.13 -13.93
C LYS A 61 -10.01 -3.98 -14.40
N ILE A 62 -9.85 -3.80 -15.71
CA ILE A 62 -9.10 -2.66 -16.23
C ILE A 62 -10.00 -1.43 -16.19
N GLN A 63 -9.56 -0.42 -15.45
CA GLN A 63 -10.30 0.83 -15.31
C GLN A 63 -10.03 1.81 -16.46
N GLY A 64 -8.85 1.71 -17.09
CA GLY A 64 -8.54 2.48 -18.28
C GLY A 64 -7.07 2.54 -18.65
N VAL A 65 -6.82 3.23 -19.77
CA VAL A 65 -5.49 3.64 -20.23
C VAL A 65 -5.33 5.13 -20.00
N PHE A 66 -4.20 5.48 -19.39
CA PHE A 66 -3.88 6.84 -19.00
C PHE A 66 -2.56 7.25 -19.65
N THR A 67 -2.59 8.36 -20.38
CA THR A 67 -1.41 9.01 -20.97
C THR A 67 -0.90 10.14 -20.09
N ASP A 68 -1.74 10.66 -19.19
CA ASP A 68 -1.44 11.76 -18.29
C ASP A 68 -1.53 11.33 -16.81
N ARG A 69 -0.53 11.74 -16.03
CA ARG A 69 -0.44 11.41 -14.61
C ARG A 69 -1.59 11.98 -13.80
N ASN A 70 -2.06 13.19 -14.11
CA ASN A 70 -3.11 13.83 -13.31
C ASN A 70 -4.43 13.07 -13.47
N THR A 71 -4.78 12.68 -14.71
CA THR A 71 -5.97 11.87 -14.97
C THR A 71 -5.92 10.51 -14.27
N LEU A 72 -4.78 9.81 -14.36
CA LEU A 72 -4.54 8.57 -13.62
C LEU A 72 -4.76 8.77 -12.12
N CYS A 73 -4.11 9.78 -11.54
CA CYS A 73 -4.19 10.05 -10.11
C CYS A 73 -5.60 10.44 -9.67
N SER A 74 -6.34 11.24 -10.46
CA SER A 74 -7.72 11.61 -10.13
C SER A 74 -8.66 10.41 -10.15
N THR A 75 -8.56 9.56 -11.18
CA THR A 75 -9.40 8.36 -11.31
C THR A 75 -9.08 7.37 -10.20
N LEU A 76 -7.80 7.09 -9.95
CA LEU A 76 -7.37 6.23 -8.86
C LEU A 76 -7.89 6.71 -7.51
N LYS A 77 -7.76 8.01 -7.21
CA LYS A 77 -8.29 8.60 -5.97
C LYS A 77 -9.79 8.40 -5.85
N GLN A 78 -10.53 8.64 -6.93
CA GLN A 78 -11.98 8.47 -6.95
C GLN A 78 -12.36 7.00 -6.69
N ASP A 79 -11.72 6.05 -7.38
CA ASP A 79 -12.02 4.62 -7.23
C ASP A 79 -11.72 4.12 -5.80
N VAL A 80 -10.63 4.60 -5.20
CA VAL A 80 -10.29 4.31 -3.81
C VAL A 80 -11.38 4.87 -2.89
N ILE A 81 -11.77 6.14 -3.06
CA ILE A 81 -12.82 6.77 -2.25
C ILE A 81 -14.15 6.02 -2.40
N GLU A 82 -14.58 5.67 -3.61
CA GLU A 82 -15.83 4.95 -3.85
C GLU A 82 -15.82 3.56 -3.23
N ARG A 83 -14.68 2.87 -3.27
CA ARG A 83 -14.53 1.56 -2.62
C ARG A 83 -14.49 1.67 -1.09
N THR A 84 -13.85 2.71 -0.56
CA THR A 84 -13.80 2.99 0.88
C THR A 84 -15.13 3.51 1.42
N LYS A 85 -15.94 4.23 0.63
CA LYS A 85 -17.29 4.68 1.03
C LYS A 85 -18.28 3.52 1.18
N ASN A 86 -18.16 2.50 0.33
CA ASN A 86 -18.95 1.28 0.44
C ASN A 86 -18.56 0.42 1.67
N THR A 87 -17.44 0.74 2.32
CA THR A 87 -17.08 0.29 3.68
C THR A 87 -17.30 1.46 4.64
N ASN A 88 -18.55 1.75 5.00
CA ASN A 88 -18.93 2.82 5.94
C ASN A 88 -17.87 3.04 7.04
N ILE A 89 -17.26 4.24 7.09
CA ILE A 89 -16.78 5.06 8.26
C ILE A 89 -15.80 6.17 7.77
N VAL A 90 -16.01 6.92 6.67
CA VAL A 90 -15.15 8.12 6.43
C VAL A 90 -15.81 9.26 5.62
N GLU A 91 -17.11 9.51 5.78
CA GLU A 91 -17.74 10.63 5.03
C GLU A 91 -17.65 12.00 5.72
N ASN A 92 -17.20 12.10 6.97
CA ASN A 92 -17.12 13.40 7.66
C ASN A 92 -15.71 14.04 7.68
N SER A 93 -14.65 13.31 7.33
CA SER A 93 -13.27 13.83 7.37
C SER A 93 -12.90 14.66 6.13
N LEU A 94 -13.53 14.36 4.98
CA LEU A 94 -13.15 14.89 3.66
C LEU A 94 -13.73 16.28 3.33
N ARG A 95 -14.49 16.91 4.23
CA ARG A 95 -14.94 18.30 4.07
C ARG A 95 -13.88 19.33 4.46
N ASN A 96 -12.75 18.90 5.03
CA ASN A 96 -11.69 19.80 5.49
C ASN A 96 -10.67 20.11 4.37
N LEU A 97 -11.14 20.69 3.26
CA LEU A 97 -10.35 21.21 2.14
C LEU A 97 -9.38 22.38 2.50
N ASN A 98 -8.97 22.49 3.78
CA ASN A 98 -7.79 23.23 4.27
C ASN A 98 -6.58 22.30 4.53
N GLU A 99 -6.71 21.04 4.10
CA GLU A 99 -5.96 19.82 4.42
C GLU A 99 -4.43 19.93 4.42
N ASN A 100 -3.78 20.66 3.49
CA ASN A 100 -2.31 20.67 3.42
C ASN A 100 -1.62 21.42 4.57
N ARG A 101 -2.22 22.46 5.13
CA ARG A 101 -1.64 23.14 6.31
C ARG A 101 -1.97 22.40 7.59
N THR A 102 -3.19 21.87 7.68
CA THR A 102 -3.64 21.13 8.85
C THR A 102 -2.93 19.78 8.98
N SER A 103 -2.68 19.05 7.88
CA SER A 103 -1.94 17.78 7.90
C SER A 103 -0.46 17.96 8.30
N LEU A 104 0.18 19.04 7.83
CA LEU A 104 1.56 19.37 8.24
C LEU A 104 1.64 19.72 9.73
N LEU A 105 0.71 20.53 10.25
CA LEU A 105 0.66 20.84 11.68
C LEU A 105 0.40 19.60 12.54
N TRP A 106 -0.49 18.69 12.11
CA TRP A 106 -0.71 17.43 12.80
C TRP A 106 0.52 16.52 12.76
N PHE A 107 1.26 16.50 11.65
CA PHE A 107 2.50 15.75 11.56
C PHE A 107 3.59 16.32 12.46
N GLU A 108 3.71 17.65 12.56
CA GLU A 108 4.62 18.32 13.48
C GLU A 108 4.29 17.99 14.95
N ILE A 109 3.01 18.06 15.33
CA ILE A 109 2.55 17.70 16.68
C ILE A 109 2.80 16.20 16.95
N LEU A 110 2.50 15.34 15.98
CA LEU A 110 2.76 13.91 16.08
C LEU A 110 4.24 13.61 16.28
N LEU A 111 5.12 14.22 15.49
CA LEU A 111 6.57 14.10 15.65
C LEU A 111 7.02 14.62 17.01
N GLU A 112 6.50 15.76 17.45
CA GLU A 112 6.85 16.33 18.75
C GLU A 112 6.44 15.41 19.90
N VAL A 113 5.25 14.80 19.84
CA VAL A 113 4.80 13.80 20.81
C VAL A 113 5.71 12.57 20.76
N LEU A 114 5.96 12.01 19.57
CA LEU A 114 6.81 10.83 19.40
C LEU A 114 8.26 11.05 19.88
N ILE A 115 8.81 12.25 19.69
CA ILE A 115 10.16 12.61 20.16
C ILE A 115 10.20 12.78 21.68
N ARG A 116 9.13 13.29 22.28
CA ARG A 116 9.03 13.55 23.73
C ARG A 116 8.57 12.32 24.52
N MET A 117 8.03 11.30 23.86
CA MET A 117 7.67 10.05 24.50
C MET A 117 8.92 9.37 25.03
N GLU A 118 8.96 9.15 26.34
CA GLU A 118 9.94 8.27 26.95
C GLU A 118 9.63 6.84 26.49
N TYR A 119 10.59 6.21 25.81
CA TYR A 119 10.48 4.81 25.41
C TYR A 119 11.28 3.95 26.38
N ASP A 120 10.68 2.86 26.83
CA ASP A 120 11.37 1.83 27.59
C ASP A 120 11.50 0.51 26.79
N LYS A 121 12.25 -0.44 27.33
CA LYS A 121 12.45 -1.74 26.67
C LYS A 121 11.16 -2.57 26.59
N LYS A 122 10.18 -2.30 27.46
CA LYS A 122 8.89 -2.98 27.48
C LYS A 122 8.02 -2.52 26.32
N ASP A 123 8.08 -1.25 25.93
CA ASP A 123 7.34 -0.73 24.78
C ASP A 123 7.69 -1.47 23.47
N LYS A 124 8.97 -1.81 23.27
CA LYS A 124 9.38 -2.65 22.12
C LYS A 124 8.75 -4.04 22.20
N ALA A 125 8.78 -4.67 23.37
CA ALA A 125 8.23 -6.02 23.56
C ALA A 125 6.71 -6.03 23.31
N ASP A 126 6.00 -5.04 23.87
CA ASP A 126 4.56 -4.87 23.70
C ASP A 126 4.20 -4.63 22.22
N MET A 127 4.98 -3.78 21.51
CA MET A 127 4.81 -3.58 20.06
C MET A 127 4.99 -4.88 19.27
N ILE A 128 6.01 -5.68 19.60
CA ILE A 128 6.30 -6.95 18.93
C ILE A 128 5.18 -7.96 19.16
N GLU A 129 4.65 -8.05 20.38
CA GLU A 129 3.51 -8.92 20.69
C GLU A 129 2.27 -8.55 19.87
N GLN A 130 1.94 -7.26 19.80
CA GLN A 130 0.83 -6.78 18.96
C GLN A 130 1.06 -7.08 17.47
N CYS A 131 2.30 -6.95 16.97
CA CYS A 131 2.62 -7.31 15.60
C CYS A 131 2.45 -8.81 15.34
N ARG A 132 2.87 -9.68 16.27
CA ARG A 132 2.68 -11.13 16.16
C ARG A 132 1.19 -11.51 16.12
N LEU A 133 0.36 -10.84 16.92
CA LEU A 133 -1.09 -11.04 16.88
C LEU A 133 -1.69 -10.59 15.54
N TYR A 134 -1.30 -9.40 15.07
CA TYR A 134 -1.79 -8.83 13.82
C TYR A 134 -1.39 -9.65 12.58
N TYR A 135 -0.19 -10.24 12.58
CA TYR A 135 0.33 -11.09 11.50
C TYR A 135 0.26 -12.59 11.81
N SER A 136 -0.62 -13.02 12.72
CA SER A 136 -0.71 -14.41 13.20
C SER A 136 -0.91 -15.45 12.08
N ASP A 137 -1.60 -15.06 11.00
CA ASP A 137 -1.86 -15.91 9.84
C ASP A 137 -0.75 -15.87 8.77
N ASN A 138 0.40 -15.23 9.03
CA ASN A 138 1.49 -15.11 8.05
C ASN A 138 2.85 -15.52 8.65
N GLU A 139 3.19 -16.81 8.50
CA GLU A 139 4.45 -17.39 9.00
C GLU A 139 5.71 -16.70 8.47
N SER A 140 5.68 -16.19 7.23
CA SER A 140 6.84 -15.46 6.67
C SER A 140 7.06 -14.15 7.42
N VAL A 141 5.98 -13.43 7.72
CA VAL A 141 6.07 -12.16 8.45
C VAL A 141 6.40 -12.38 9.93
N LEU A 142 5.96 -13.49 10.53
CA LEU A 142 6.35 -13.86 11.89
C LEU A 142 7.87 -14.07 12.00
N LYS A 143 8.50 -14.70 11.00
CA LYS A 143 9.98 -14.83 10.93
C LYS A 143 10.67 -13.46 10.80
N ASP A 144 10.13 -12.57 9.98
CA ASP A 144 10.65 -11.18 9.87
C ASP A 144 10.57 -10.44 11.22
N ILE A 145 9.49 -10.65 11.97
CA ILE A 145 9.28 -10.06 13.30
C ILE A 145 10.30 -10.61 14.31
N ASP A 146 10.57 -11.92 14.28
CA ASP A 146 11.57 -12.53 15.16
C ASP A 146 12.99 -12.05 14.83
N GLU A 147 13.32 -11.89 13.53
CA GLU A 147 14.59 -11.28 13.11
C GLU A 147 14.72 -9.85 13.65
N PHE A 148 13.63 -9.07 13.64
CA PHE A 148 13.62 -7.72 14.17
C PHE A 148 13.77 -7.69 15.69
N ASP A 149 13.08 -8.58 16.39
CA ASP A 149 13.16 -8.66 17.84
C ASP A 149 14.62 -8.89 18.29
N GLN A 150 15.35 -9.76 17.59
CA GLN A 150 16.75 -10.11 17.89
C GLN A 150 17.78 -9.09 17.39
N ASN A 151 17.60 -8.52 16.20
CA ASN A 151 18.66 -7.76 15.51
C ASN A 151 18.40 -6.24 15.42
N TYR A 152 17.24 -5.75 15.86
CA TYR A 152 16.95 -4.31 15.83
C TYR A 152 17.84 -3.51 16.78
N THR A 153 18.45 -2.44 16.27
CA THR A 153 19.11 -1.40 17.05
C THR A 153 18.71 -0.02 16.51
N PRO A 154 18.78 1.05 17.33
CA PRO A 154 18.46 2.40 16.87
C PRO A 154 19.27 2.83 15.63
N GLU A 155 20.52 2.37 15.50
CA GLU A 155 21.41 2.70 14.39
C GLU A 155 20.99 2.06 13.06
N ASN A 156 20.27 0.94 13.11
CA ASN A 156 19.78 0.23 11.92
C ASN A 156 18.29 0.45 11.63
N ALA A 157 17.61 1.32 12.39
CA ALA A 157 16.18 1.59 12.26
C ALA A 157 15.78 2.01 10.83
N ILE A 158 16.59 2.85 10.17
CA ILE A 158 16.35 3.27 8.78
C ILE A 158 16.38 2.07 7.82
N SER A 159 17.28 1.11 8.05
CA SER A 159 17.37 -0.10 7.21
C SER A 159 16.12 -0.95 7.34
N TRP A 160 15.60 -1.13 8.55
CA TRP A 160 14.33 -1.81 8.78
C TRP A 160 13.14 -1.12 8.13
N TYR A 161 13.10 0.21 8.19
CA TYR A 161 12.04 0.98 7.53
C TYR A 161 12.14 0.94 6.01
N THR A 162 13.34 0.89 5.42
CA THR A 162 13.50 0.99 3.96
C THR A 162 13.52 -0.37 3.25
N ARG A 163 13.84 -1.46 3.94
CA ARG A 163 13.76 -2.81 3.39
C ARG A 163 12.32 -3.31 3.38
N ASN A 164 12.03 -4.34 2.57
CA ASN A 164 10.72 -5.01 2.56
C ASN A 164 10.50 -5.82 3.85
N SER A 165 10.30 -5.14 4.98
CA SER A 165 10.02 -5.72 6.30
C SER A 165 8.58 -5.43 6.74
N PHE A 166 8.14 -6.10 7.80
CA PHE A 166 6.86 -5.80 8.42
C PHE A 166 6.79 -4.35 8.93
N VAL A 167 7.91 -3.74 9.34
CA VAL A 167 7.99 -2.35 9.80
C VAL A 167 7.65 -1.39 8.67
N PHE A 168 8.25 -1.58 7.49
CA PHE A 168 7.93 -0.81 6.29
C PHE A 168 6.44 -0.93 5.96
N ARG A 169 5.91 -2.16 5.95
CA ARG A 169 4.49 -2.42 5.62
C ARG A 169 3.55 -1.78 6.64
N LEU A 170 3.82 -1.96 7.93
CA LEU A 170 3.01 -1.46 9.04
C LEU A 170 2.96 0.08 9.04
N LEU A 171 4.11 0.74 8.97
CA LEU A 171 4.18 2.20 9.03
C LEU A 171 3.58 2.85 7.77
N ASN A 172 3.87 2.32 6.57
CA ASN A 172 3.25 2.85 5.35
C ASN A 172 1.74 2.63 5.32
N LYS A 173 1.22 1.57 5.97
CA LYS A 173 -0.21 1.38 6.12
C LYS A 173 -0.80 2.44 7.04
N ALA A 174 -0.19 2.66 8.21
CA ALA A 174 -0.65 3.64 9.19
C ALA A 174 -0.65 5.08 8.64
N PHE A 175 0.36 5.46 7.83
CA PHE A 175 0.46 6.80 7.24
C PHE A 175 -0.37 7.00 5.96
N ARG A 176 -0.99 5.95 5.41
CA ARG A 176 -1.89 6.06 4.24
C ARG A 176 -3.35 6.27 4.61
N THR A 177 -3.75 5.91 5.82
CA THR A 177 -5.06 6.19 6.43
C THR A 177 -5.15 7.60 6.98
#